data_AF-A0A9E5FZG7-F1
#
_entry.id   AF-A0A9E5FZG7-F1
#
_cell.length_a   1.000
_cell.length_b   1.000
_cell.length_c   1.000
_cell.angle_alpha   90.00
_cell.angle_beta   90.00
_cell.angle_gamma   90.00
#
_symmetry.space_group_name_H-M   'P 1'
#
loop_
_entity.id
_entity.type
_entity.pdbx_description
1 polymer ?
#
loop_
_entity_poly.entity_id
_entity_poly.type
_entity_poly.pdbx_seq_one_letter_code
_entity_poly.pdbx_strand_id
1 'polypeptide(L)'
;MQNPFARYSVLFLGIAACILVMLPVLPFLASARGVAGPTCTDAVHPATAALALGLGSAVCCAIACVVGRLINAAVGLFVLGCGLAVISGQSGTILDAAFDGDSLLPIAFETVAWSAAVLLMSAIVFRVSGPLLDLPARTKGGAFIHEVFNSDAVRALAAGLLGVVAMFLLSRTELKGQAIGAAVLGGVATAFLGRR
;
A
#
# COMPACT_ATOMS: atom_id res chain seq x y z
N MET A 1 22.27 6.15 9.43
CA MET A 1 23.39 5.23 9.07
C MET A 1 24.22 5.83 7.94
N GLN A 2 25.56 5.85 8.03
CA GLN A 2 26.44 6.37 6.95
C GLN A 2 26.97 5.26 6.01
N ASN A 3 26.98 3.99 6.44
CA ASN A 3 27.45 2.88 5.62
C ASN A 3 26.38 2.48 4.56
N PRO A 4 26.69 2.56 3.24
CA PRO A 4 25.73 2.23 2.18
C PRO A 4 25.32 0.76 2.20
N PHE A 5 26.23 -0.17 2.53
CA PHE A 5 25.90 -1.60 2.60
C PHE A 5 24.84 -1.87 3.66
N ALA A 6 24.97 -1.28 4.85
CA ALA A 6 23.99 -1.42 5.91
C ALA A 6 22.60 -0.90 5.52
N ARG A 7 22.54 0.22 4.77
CA ARG A 7 21.26 0.76 4.26
C ARG A 7 20.59 -0.21 3.29
N TYR A 8 21.34 -0.74 2.31
CA TYR A 8 20.79 -1.68 1.35
C TYR A 8 20.39 -3.01 2.01
N SER A 9 21.18 -3.52 2.95
CA SER A 9 20.82 -4.74 3.69
C SER A 9 19.52 -4.56 4.47
N VAL A 10 19.34 -3.44 5.19
CA VAL A 10 18.09 -3.15 5.92
C VAL A 10 16.89 -3.03 4.96
N LEU A 11 17.08 -2.40 3.80
CA LEU A 11 16.05 -2.34 2.76
C LEU A 11 15.64 -3.74 2.28
N PHE A 12 16.60 -4.55 1.81
CA PHE A 12 16.30 -5.88 1.26
C PHE A 12 15.71 -6.83 2.31
N LEU A 13 16.24 -6.81 3.54
CA LEU A 13 15.70 -7.59 4.64
C LEU A 13 14.28 -7.12 5.02
N GLY A 14 14.03 -5.81 5.01
CA GLY A 14 12.71 -5.25 5.24
C GLY A 14 11.69 -5.72 4.20
N ILE A 15 12.05 -5.64 2.91
CA ILE A 15 11.21 -6.15 1.81
C ILE A 15 10.93 -7.64 2.01
N ALA A 16 11.98 -8.45 2.19
CA ALA A 16 11.84 -9.88 2.36
C ALA A 16 10.96 -10.23 3.58
N ALA A 17 11.13 -9.54 4.70
CA ALA A 17 10.32 -9.74 5.90
C ALA A 17 8.84 -9.41 5.66
N CYS A 18 8.52 -8.27 5.03
CA CYS A 18 7.13 -7.94 4.69
C CYS A 18 6.50 -8.97 3.74
N ILE A 19 7.25 -9.44 2.75
CA ILE A 19 6.79 -10.49 1.83
C ILE A 19 6.50 -11.78 2.61
N LEU A 20 7.44 -12.24 3.44
CA LEU A 20 7.29 -13.47 4.21
C LEU A 20 6.15 -13.39 5.24
N VAL A 21 5.83 -12.21 5.76
CA VAL A 21 4.67 -11.99 6.63
C VAL A 21 3.35 -12.09 5.87
N MET A 22 3.33 -11.65 4.61
CA MET A 22 2.11 -11.64 3.80
C MET A 22 1.80 -12.98 3.13
N LEU A 23 2.81 -13.78 2.76
CA LEU A 23 2.55 -15.08 2.11
C LEU A 23 1.60 -16.00 2.89
N PRO A 24 1.68 -16.13 4.23
CA PRO A 24 0.74 -16.94 5.03
C PRO A 24 -0.70 -16.41 5.07
N VAL A 25 -0.96 -15.17 4.61
CA VAL A 25 -2.31 -14.60 4.57
C VAL A 25 -3.11 -15.15 3.38
N LEU A 26 -2.46 -15.50 2.28
CA LEU A 26 -3.12 -15.91 1.04
C LEU A 26 -4.08 -17.10 1.17
N PRO A 27 -3.77 -18.17 1.94
CA PRO A 27 -4.72 -19.27 2.14
C PRO A 27 -6.04 -18.83 2.78
N PHE A 28 -6.04 -17.76 3.58
CA PHE A 28 -7.26 -17.23 4.19
C PHE A 28 -8.14 -16.47 3.20
N LEU A 29 -7.59 -16.07 2.04
CA LEU A 29 -8.31 -15.42 0.96
C LEU A 29 -8.90 -16.43 -0.05
N ALA A 30 -8.77 -17.73 0.18
CA ALA A 30 -9.27 -18.73 -0.76
C ALA A 30 -10.79 -18.61 -0.97
N SER A 31 -11.22 -18.47 -2.22
CA SER A 31 -12.62 -18.55 -2.63
C SER A 31 -13.07 -20.00 -2.80
N ALA A 32 -14.35 -20.22 -3.08
CA ALA A 32 -14.92 -21.55 -3.31
C ALA A 32 -14.24 -22.33 -4.47
N ARG A 33 -13.52 -21.62 -5.34
CA ARG A 33 -12.75 -22.20 -6.47
C ARG A 33 -11.36 -22.71 -6.08
N GLY A 34 -10.93 -22.48 -4.85
CA GLY A 34 -9.60 -22.86 -4.37
C GLY A 34 -8.47 -21.93 -4.83
N VAL A 35 -8.80 -20.78 -5.41
CA VAL A 35 -7.86 -19.69 -5.71
C VAL A 35 -8.09 -18.53 -4.73
N ALA A 36 -7.06 -17.73 -4.47
CA ALA A 36 -7.22 -16.55 -3.63
C ALA A 36 -8.15 -15.54 -4.33
N GLY A 37 -9.27 -15.20 -3.71
CA GLY A 37 -10.23 -14.24 -4.23
C GLY A 37 -9.64 -12.83 -4.36
N PRO A 38 -10.23 -11.97 -5.20
CA PRO A 38 -9.84 -10.57 -5.33
C PRO A 38 -10.18 -9.73 -4.09
N THR A 39 -11.11 -10.20 -3.25
CA THR A 39 -11.61 -9.50 -2.07
C THR A 39 -11.75 -10.44 -0.87
N CYS A 40 -11.78 -9.90 0.34
CA CYS A 40 -12.07 -10.68 1.54
C CYS A 40 -13.52 -11.16 1.56
N THR A 41 -14.45 -10.43 0.94
CA THR A 41 -15.86 -10.84 0.85
C THR A 41 -16.07 -12.09 -0.01
N ASP A 42 -15.20 -12.35 -0.98
CA ASP A 42 -15.23 -13.53 -1.85
C ASP A 42 -14.59 -14.78 -1.21
N ALA A 43 -13.85 -14.61 -0.11
CA ALA A 43 -13.26 -15.73 0.60
C ALA A 43 -14.35 -16.63 1.23
N VAL A 44 -14.09 -17.95 1.31
CA VAL A 44 -15.01 -18.92 1.96
C VAL A 44 -15.33 -18.52 3.41
N HIS A 45 -14.39 -17.87 4.08
CA HIS A 45 -14.54 -17.35 5.44
C HIS A 45 -14.16 -15.85 5.49
N PRO A 46 -15.10 -14.93 5.17
CA PRO A 46 -14.78 -13.51 4.98
C PRO A 46 -14.22 -12.82 6.22
N ALA A 47 -14.76 -13.14 7.41
CA ALA A 47 -14.31 -12.54 8.66
C ALA A 47 -12.86 -12.93 9.00
N THR A 48 -12.49 -14.19 8.77
CA THR A 48 -11.11 -14.64 9.01
C THR A 48 -10.14 -14.11 7.96
N ALA A 49 -10.59 -13.98 6.71
CA ALA A 49 -9.82 -13.35 5.63
C ALA A 49 -9.47 -11.90 5.97
N ALA A 50 -10.47 -11.11 6.36
CA ALA A 50 -10.28 -9.72 6.77
C ALA A 50 -9.37 -9.59 7.99
N LEU A 51 -9.53 -10.47 8.99
CA LEU A 51 -8.69 -10.49 10.18
C LEU A 51 -7.24 -10.85 9.84
N ALA A 52 -7.01 -11.89 9.03
CA ALA A 52 -5.68 -12.31 8.62
C ALA A 52 -4.97 -11.21 7.81
N LEU A 53 -5.67 -10.59 6.85
CA LEU A 53 -5.13 -9.50 6.05
C LEU A 53 -4.86 -8.26 6.91
N GLY A 54 -5.75 -7.94 7.86
CA GLY A 54 -5.56 -6.85 8.81
C GLY A 54 -4.33 -7.05 9.70
N LEU A 55 -4.18 -8.23 10.29
CA LEU A 55 -3.02 -8.58 11.12
C LEU A 55 -1.71 -8.60 10.32
N GLY A 56 -1.71 -9.22 9.13
CA GLY A 56 -0.54 -9.25 8.25
C GLY A 56 -0.11 -7.84 7.82
N SER A 57 -1.08 -6.98 7.48
CA SER A 57 -0.84 -5.57 7.16
C SER A 57 -0.29 -4.79 8.36
N ALA A 58 -0.83 -5.03 9.57
CA ALA A 58 -0.34 -4.39 10.79
C ALA A 58 1.10 -4.78 11.12
N VAL A 59 1.47 -6.06 10.95
CA VAL A 59 2.85 -6.53 11.13
C VAL A 59 3.77 -5.93 10.07
N CYS A 60 3.35 -5.88 8.80
CA CYS A 60 4.09 -5.18 7.75
C CYS A 60 4.30 -3.70 8.07
N CYS A 61 3.27 -3.03 8.62
CA CYS A 61 3.37 -1.64 9.07
C CYS A 61 4.40 -1.48 10.20
N ALA A 62 4.43 -2.40 11.16
CA ALA A 62 5.43 -2.40 12.23
C ALA A 62 6.86 -2.56 11.68
N ILE A 63 7.07 -3.51 10.75
CA ILE A 63 8.37 -3.71 10.07
C ILE A 63 8.77 -2.44 9.30
N ALA A 64 7.84 -1.88 8.53
CA ALA A 64 8.06 -0.63 7.78
C ALA A 64 8.42 0.55 8.70
N CYS A 65 7.82 0.64 9.88
CA CYS A 65 8.17 1.64 10.89
C CYS A 65 9.60 1.46 11.41
N VAL A 66 10.03 0.22 11.64
CA VAL A 66 11.42 -0.08 12.06
C VAL A 66 12.40 0.32 10.95
N VAL A 67 12.15 -0.11 9.71
CA VAL A 67 12.97 0.27 8.56
C VAL A 67 13.01 1.79 8.39
N GLY A 68 11.86 2.45 8.53
CA GLY A 68 11.74 3.89 8.38
C GLY A 68 12.51 4.67 9.44
N ARG A 69 12.58 4.17 10.68
CA ARG A 69 13.45 4.73 11.74
C ARG A 69 14.94 4.54 11.46
N LEU A 70 15.32 3.43 10.83
CA LEU A 70 16.73 3.13 10.53
C LEU A 70 17.26 3.91 9.33
N ILE A 71 16.39 4.19 8.34
CA ILE A 71 16.75 4.84 7.07
C ILE A 71 16.03 6.17 6.91
N ASN A 72 14.74 6.14 6.54
CA ASN A 72 13.82 7.28 6.45
C ASN A 72 12.39 6.80 6.16
N ALA A 73 11.40 7.66 6.35
CA ALA A 73 9.98 7.34 6.13
C ALA A 73 9.65 6.85 4.70
N ALA A 74 10.27 7.43 3.67
CA ALA A 74 10.01 7.06 2.27
C ALA A 74 10.41 5.60 1.98
N VAL A 75 11.57 5.17 2.51
CA VAL A 75 12.03 3.79 2.40
C VAL A 75 11.14 2.84 3.19
N GLY A 76 10.66 3.25 4.37
CA GLY A 76 9.67 2.49 5.13
C GLY A 76 8.36 2.26 4.35
N LEU A 77 7.83 3.31 3.72
CA LEU A 77 6.62 3.23 2.89
C LEU A 77 6.82 2.33 1.66
N PHE A 78 7.98 2.38 1.03
CA PHE A 78 8.32 1.49 -0.07
C PHE A 78 8.30 0.02 0.39
N VAL A 79 8.90 -0.29 1.55
CA VAL A 79 8.87 -1.64 2.14
C VAL A 79 7.45 -2.11 2.47
N LEU A 80 6.62 -1.24 3.04
CA LEU A 80 5.20 -1.54 3.28
C LEU A 80 4.47 -1.87 1.96
N GLY A 81 4.68 -1.04 0.93
CA GLY A 81 4.09 -1.22 -0.39
C GLY A 81 4.48 -2.55 -1.04
N CYS A 82 5.75 -2.96 -0.94
CA CYS A 82 6.19 -4.27 -1.44
C CYS A 82 5.45 -5.44 -0.78
N GLY A 83 5.19 -5.38 0.53
CA GLY A 83 4.42 -6.41 1.23
C GLY A 83 2.99 -6.51 0.72
N LEU A 84 2.29 -5.36 0.65
CA LEU A 84 0.91 -5.28 0.16
C LEU A 84 0.79 -5.70 -1.32
N ALA A 85 1.79 -5.36 -2.13
CA ALA A 85 1.85 -5.73 -3.54
C ALA A 85 1.92 -7.25 -3.77
N VAL A 86 2.51 -8.02 -2.84
CA VAL A 86 2.53 -9.48 -2.94
C VAL A 86 1.13 -10.07 -2.77
N ILE A 87 0.34 -9.58 -1.81
CA ILE A 87 -1.06 -10.03 -1.67
C ILE A 87 -1.84 -9.69 -2.94
N SER A 88 -1.83 -8.42 -3.35
CA SER A 88 -2.57 -7.97 -4.53
C SER A 88 -2.12 -8.70 -5.80
N GLY A 89 -0.82 -8.98 -5.94
CA GLY A 89 -0.28 -9.71 -7.08
C GLY A 89 -0.61 -11.21 -7.08
N GLN A 90 -0.96 -11.80 -5.94
CA GLN A 90 -1.30 -13.22 -5.82
C GLN A 90 -2.80 -13.50 -5.69
N SER A 91 -3.61 -12.48 -5.38
CA SER A 91 -5.08 -12.52 -5.47
C SER A 91 -5.61 -12.60 -6.92
N GLY A 92 -6.84 -13.06 -7.07
CA GLY A 92 -7.59 -13.11 -8.33
C GLY A 92 -7.90 -11.72 -8.90
N THR A 93 -8.47 -11.69 -10.11
CA THR A 93 -8.84 -10.44 -10.80
C THR A 93 -10.36 -10.21 -10.79
N ILE A 94 -10.81 -9.13 -11.43
CA ILE A 94 -12.25 -8.83 -11.53
C ILE A 94 -13.01 -9.88 -12.35
N LEU A 95 -12.33 -10.61 -13.24
CA LEU A 95 -12.93 -11.74 -13.95
C LEU A 95 -13.28 -12.88 -12.99
N ASP A 96 -12.41 -13.18 -12.02
CA ASP A 96 -12.66 -14.22 -11.04
C ASP A 96 -13.91 -13.89 -10.21
N ALA A 97 -14.02 -12.63 -9.73
CA ALA A 97 -15.22 -12.12 -9.06
C ALA A 97 -16.48 -12.20 -9.95
N ALA A 98 -16.37 -11.82 -11.23
CA ALA A 98 -17.50 -11.87 -12.15
C ALA A 98 -18.01 -13.31 -12.37
N PHE A 99 -17.10 -14.27 -12.46
CA PHE A 99 -17.49 -15.67 -12.60
C PHE A 99 -18.03 -16.27 -11.30
N ASP A 100 -17.58 -15.82 -10.13
CA ASP A 100 -18.13 -16.23 -8.83
C ASP A 100 -19.51 -15.63 -8.54
N GLY A 101 -20.04 -14.81 -9.45
CA GLY A 101 -21.36 -14.18 -9.32
C GLY A 101 -21.34 -13.03 -8.31
N ASP A 102 -20.16 -12.50 -8.04
CA ASP A 102 -19.92 -11.53 -7.00
C ASP A 102 -20.43 -10.14 -7.42
N SER A 103 -20.92 -9.37 -6.46
CA SER A 103 -21.48 -8.05 -6.76
C SER A 103 -20.40 -6.96 -6.71
N LEU A 104 -20.44 -6.02 -7.66
CA LEU A 104 -19.41 -4.97 -7.79
C LEU A 104 -19.39 -3.98 -6.61
N LEU A 105 -20.51 -3.84 -5.91
CA LEU A 105 -20.73 -2.81 -4.91
C LEU A 105 -19.96 -3.09 -3.60
N PRO A 106 -19.98 -4.32 -3.03
CA PRO A 106 -19.07 -4.74 -1.97
C PRO A 106 -17.59 -4.56 -2.30
N ILE A 107 -17.17 -4.91 -3.52
CA ILE A 107 -15.78 -4.77 -3.97
C ILE A 107 -15.35 -3.30 -3.91
N ALA A 108 -16.21 -2.38 -4.33
CA ALA A 108 -15.94 -0.95 -4.26
C ALA A 108 -15.78 -0.47 -2.80
N PHE A 109 -16.68 -0.88 -1.90
CA PHE A 109 -16.57 -0.51 -0.47
C PHE A 109 -15.32 -1.09 0.19
N GLU A 110 -15.00 -2.36 -0.11
CA GLU A 110 -13.80 -3.00 0.42
C GLU A 110 -12.53 -2.30 -0.10
N THR A 111 -12.49 -1.93 -1.38
CA THR A 111 -11.38 -1.16 -1.96
C THR A 111 -11.19 0.18 -1.25
N VAL A 112 -12.29 0.90 -0.95
CA VAL A 112 -12.24 2.16 -0.19
C VAL A 112 -11.76 1.93 1.24
N ALA A 113 -12.24 0.88 1.91
CA ALA A 113 -11.83 0.53 3.27
C ALA A 113 -10.33 0.23 3.34
N TRP A 114 -9.80 -0.57 2.42
CA TRP A 114 -8.36 -0.87 2.36
C TRP A 114 -7.54 0.35 1.96
N SER A 115 -8.05 1.23 1.09
CA SER A 115 -7.39 2.50 0.79
C SER A 115 -7.24 3.38 2.03
N ALA A 116 -8.28 3.45 2.87
CA ALA A 116 -8.22 4.14 4.15
C ALA A 116 -7.24 3.48 5.14
N ALA A 117 -7.20 2.14 5.17
CA ALA A 117 -6.21 1.41 5.98
C ALA A 117 -4.77 1.70 5.52
N VAL A 118 -4.51 1.73 4.22
CA VAL A 118 -3.19 2.08 3.65
C VAL A 118 -2.81 3.52 3.97
N LEU A 119 -3.76 4.46 3.90
CA LEU A 119 -3.56 5.84 4.33
C LEU A 119 -3.17 5.91 5.82
N LEU A 120 -3.89 5.20 6.68
CA LEU A 120 -3.59 5.13 8.12
C LEU A 120 -2.21 4.54 8.39
N MET A 121 -1.87 3.40 7.77
CA MET A 121 -0.54 2.79 7.90
C MET A 121 0.56 3.73 7.42
N SER A 122 0.33 4.46 6.33
CA SER A 122 1.28 5.44 5.82
C SER A 122 1.51 6.58 6.81
N ALA A 123 0.43 7.10 7.42
CA ALA A 123 0.51 8.11 8.45
C ALA A 123 1.26 7.61 9.70
N ILE A 124 1.06 6.37 10.12
CA ILE A 124 1.81 5.74 11.22
C ILE A 124 3.30 5.67 10.87
N VAL A 125 3.66 5.19 9.68
CA VAL A 125 5.06 5.10 9.25
C VAL A 125 5.72 6.47 9.26
N PHE A 126 5.08 7.51 8.71
CA PHE A 126 5.60 8.88 8.78
C PHE A 126 5.77 9.38 10.22
N ARG A 127 4.76 9.16 11.07
CA ARG A 127 4.77 9.61 12.46
C ARG A 127 5.86 8.95 13.29
N VAL A 128 6.16 7.68 13.02
CA VAL A 128 7.12 6.85 13.76
C VAL A 128 8.55 7.03 13.25
N SER A 129 8.73 7.24 11.95
CA SER A 129 10.04 7.36 11.29
C SER A 129 10.67 8.74 11.41
N GLY A 130 9.86 9.78 11.69
CA GLY A 130 10.33 11.16 11.80
C GLY A 130 10.40 11.90 10.46
N PRO A 131 10.82 13.18 10.47
CA PRO A 131 10.83 14.02 9.28
C PRO A 131 11.79 13.47 8.21
N LEU A 132 11.41 13.62 6.94
CA LEU A 132 12.32 13.28 5.84
C LEU A 132 13.52 14.23 5.87
N LEU A 133 14.72 13.69 5.64
CA LEU A 133 15.96 14.48 5.58
C LEU A 133 15.90 15.57 4.51
N ASP A 134 15.18 15.31 3.42
CA ASP A 134 15.12 16.19 2.24
C ASP A 134 13.94 17.18 2.27
N LEU A 135 13.03 17.04 3.24
CA LEU A 135 11.85 17.89 3.40
C LEU A 135 11.76 18.32 4.88
N PRO A 136 12.38 19.46 5.26
CA PRO A 136 12.31 19.95 6.62
C PRO A 136 10.85 20.29 6.97
N ALA A 137 10.43 19.94 8.19
CA ALA A 137 9.11 20.29 8.70
C ALA A 137 8.88 21.81 8.60
N ARG A 138 7.68 22.21 8.16
CA ARG A 138 7.28 23.60 7.96
C ARG A 138 7.34 24.38 9.27
N THR A 139 7.04 23.70 10.38
CA THR A 139 7.19 24.22 11.73
C THR A 139 8.05 23.29 12.58
N LYS A 140 9.23 23.76 13.00
CA LYS A 140 10.11 22.98 13.90
C LYS A 140 9.40 22.78 15.24
N GLY A 141 9.04 21.53 15.55
CA GLY A 141 8.34 21.17 16.79
C GLY A 141 6.82 21.36 16.75
N GLY A 142 6.23 21.70 15.60
CA GLY A 142 4.78 21.81 15.44
C GLY A 142 4.07 20.45 15.48
N ALA A 143 2.76 20.48 15.70
CA ALA A 143 1.94 19.27 15.70
C ALA A 143 1.90 18.64 14.29
N PHE A 144 2.08 17.32 14.21
CA PHE A 144 2.06 16.55 12.96
C PHE A 144 0.79 16.80 12.12
N ILE A 145 -0.34 17.09 12.77
CA ILE A 145 -1.61 17.39 12.11
C ILE A 145 -1.53 18.63 11.20
N HIS A 146 -0.67 19.61 11.50
CA HIS A 146 -0.49 20.79 10.66
C HIS A 146 0.33 20.49 9.39
N GLU A 147 1.16 19.45 9.42
CA GLU A 147 1.85 18.96 8.21
C GLU A 147 0.91 18.13 7.32
N VAL A 148 -0.12 17.52 7.91
CA VAL A 148 -1.15 16.77 7.17
C VAL A 148 -2.22 17.69 6.58
N PHE A 149 -2.69 18.66 7.36
CA PHE A 149 -3.75 19.60 6.96
C PHE A 149 -3.15 20.96 6.59
N ASN A 150 -2.62 21.05 5.37
CA ASN A 150 -2.23 22.32 4.78
C ASN A 150 -2.57 22.37 3.28
N SER A 151 -2.51 23.57 2.70
CA SER A 151 -2.85 23.80 1.29
C SER A 151 -2.01 22.97 0.33
N ASP A 152 -0.75 22.74 0.67
CA ASP A 152 0.20 22.04 -0.20
C ASP A 152 -0.04 20.54 -0.14
N ALA A 153 -0.40 20.00 1.03
CA ALA A 153 -0.84 18.63 1.23
C ALA A 153 -2.17 18.35 0.49
N VAL A 154 -3.11 19.31 0.49
CA VAL A 154 -4.36 19.18 -0.30
C VAL A 154 -4.07 19.16 -1.80
N ARG A 155 -3.13 20.00 -2.28
CA ARG A 155 -2.69 19.97 -3.69
C ARG A 155 -2.01 18.65 -4.05
N ALA A 156 -1.14 18.14 -3.18
CA ALA A 156 -0.49 16.84 -3.36
C ALA A 156 -1.51 15.69 -3.35
N LEU A 157 -2.54 15.76 -2.50
CA LEU A 157 -3.63 14.79 -2.46
C LEU A 157 -4.48 14.84 -3.74
N ALA A 158 -4.78 16.04 -4.24
CA ALA A 158 -5.45 16.21 -5.53
C ALA A 158 -4.61 15.67 -6.70
N ALA A 159 -3.29 15.87 -6.68
CA ALA A 159 -2.39 15.26 -7.65
C ALA A 159 -2.43 13.73 -7.60
N GLY A 160 -2.70 13.13 -6.43
CA GLY A 160 -2.90 11.69 -6.25
C GLY A 160 -4.05 11.11 -7.07
N LEU A 161 -5.04 11.92 -7.47
CA LEU A 161 -6.11 11.48 -8.38
C LEU A 161 -5.56 11.05 -9.76
N LEU A 162 -4.38 11.55 -10.16
CA LEU A 162 -3.71 11.11 -11.38
C LEU A 162 -3.31 9.64 -11.32
N GLY A 163 -3.06 9.09 -10.13
CA GLY A 163 -2.87 7.65 -9.96
C GLY A 163 -4.09 6.86 -10.40
N VAL A 164 -5.29 7.31 -10.01
CA VAL A 164 -6.57 6.70 -10.41
C VAL A 164 -6.80 6.85 -11.92
N VAL A 165 -6.52 8.03 -12.48
CA VAL A 165 -6.62 8.27 -13.92
C VAL A 165 -5.65 7.38 -14.70
N ALA A 166 -4.41 7.24 -14.24
CA ALA A 166 -3.42 6.36 -14.86
C ALA A 166 -3.87 4.89 -14.82
N MET A 167 -4.38 4.41 -13.68
CA MET A 167 -4.98 3.07 -13.57
C MET A 167 -6.14 2.90 -14.56
N PHE A 168 -7.06 3.86 -14.63
CA PHE A 168 -8.20 3.80 -15.55
C PHE A 168 -7.79 3.77 -17.03
N LEU A 169 -6.76 4.52 -17.41
CA LEU A 169 -6.31 4.60 -18.80
C LEU A 169 -5.46 3.40 -19.23
N LEU A 170 -4.65 2.86 -18.32
CA LEU A 170 -3.60 1.87 -18.62
C LEU A 170 -3.99 0.43 -18.27
N SER A 171 -4.83 0.20 -17.26
CA SER A 171 -5.34 -1.13 -16.89
C SER A 171 -6.51 -1.52 -17.79
N ARG A 172 -6.23 -1.69 -19.09
CA ARG A 172 -7.23 -2.07 -20.11
C ARG A 172 -7.41 -3.58 -20.26
N THR A 173 -6.54 -4.36 -19.61
CA THR A 173 -6.59 -5.82 -19.60
C THR A 173 -6.38 -6.34 -18.17
N GLU A 174 -6.66 -7.61 -17.96
CA GLU A 174 -6.52 -8.32 -16.68
C GLU A 174 -5.06 -8.69 -16.34
N LEU A 175 -4.10 -8.24 -17.15
CA LEU A 175 -2.69 -8.52 -16.90
C LEU A 175 -2.21 -7.78 -15.66
N LYS A 176 -1.84 -8.53 -14.62
CA LYS A 176 -1.25 -8.00 -13.37
C LYS A 176 -0.05 -7.08 -13.62
N GLY A 177 0.74 -7.36 -14.67
CA GLY A 177 1.85 -6.50 -15.11
C GLY A 177 1.41 -5.10 -15.53
N GLN A 178 0.23 -4.94 -16.14
CA GLN A 178 -0.34 -3.64 -16.47
C GLN A 178 -0.75 -2.87 -15.21
N ALA A 179 -1.34 -3.54 -14.22
CA ALA A 179 -1.69 -2.90 -12.95
C ALA A 179 -0.45 -2.35 -12.22
N ILE A 180 0.65 -3.13 -12.18
CA ILE A 180 1.92 -2.67 -11.61
C ILE A 180 2.47 -1.48 -12.42
N GLY A 181 2.52 -1.58 -13.74
CA GLY A 181 3.01 -0.51 -14.61
C GLY A 181 2.19 0.79 -14.47
N ALA A 182 0.86 0.66 -14.38
CA ALA A 182 -0.04 1.78 -14.18
C ALA A 182 0.13 2.43 -12.81
N ALA A 183 0.32 1.64 -11.74
CA ALA A 183 0.62 2.15 -10.40
C ALA A 183 1.96 2.92 -10.37
N VAL A 184 2.99 2.40 -11.05
CA VAL A 184 4.29 3.06 -11.18
C VAL A 184 4.16 4.40 -11.92
N LEU A 185 3.54 4.40 -13.10
CA LEU A 185 3.35 5.61 -13.90
C LEU A 185 2.47 6.64 -13.19
N GLY A 186 1.40 6.19 -12.53
CA GLY A 186 0.54 7.02 -11.70
C GLY A 186 1.28 7.65 -10.53
N GLY A 187 2.14 6.88 -9.85
CA GLY A 187 3.00 7.38 -8.78
C GLY A 187 4.01 8.42 -9.25
N VAL A 188 4.66 8.19 -10.40
CA VAL A 188 5.57 9.15 -11.02
C VAL A 188 4.84 10.43 -11.41
N ALA A 189 3.69 10.34 -12.09
CA ALA A 189 2.89 11.50 -12.48
C ALA A 189 2.43 12.31 -11.25
N THR A 190 1.93 11.63 -10.22
CA THR A 190 1.54 12.25 -8.95
C THR A 190 2.72 12.98 -8.32
N ALA A 191 3.92 12.38 -8.31
CA ALA A 191 5.11 12.99 -7.72
C ALA A 191 5.58 14.25 -8.50
N PHE A 192 5.50 14.24 -9.83
CA PHE A 192 5.88 15.42 -10.63
C PHE A 192 4.92 16.59 -10.46
N LEU A 193 3.61 16.33 -10.41
CA LEU A 193 2.60 17.38 -10.26
C LEU A 193 2.44 17.85 -8.82
N GLY A 194 2.57 16.97 -7.83
CA GLY A 194 2.50 17.32 -6.41
C GLY A 194 3.74 18.07 -5.88
N ARG A 195 4.79 18.19 -6.67
CA ARG A 195 6.00 18.98 -6.36
C ARG A 195 5.83 20.49 -6.57
N ARG A 196 4.72 20.93 -7.15
CA ARG A 196 4.42 22.35 -7.46
C ARG A 196 3.44 22.94 -6.45
#